data_AF-A0A6S7KD93-F1
#
_entry.id   AF-A0A6S7KD93-F1
#
_cell.length_a   1.000
_cell.length_b   1.000
_cell.length_c   1.000
_cell.angle_alpha   90.00
_cell.angle_beta   90.00
_cell.angle_gamma   90.00
#
_symmetry.space_group_name_H-M   'P 1'
#
loop_
_entity.id
_entity.type
_entity.pdbx_description
1 polymer ?
#
loop_
_entity_poly.entity_id
_entity_poly.type
_entity_poly.pdbx_seq_one_letter_code
_entity_poly.pdbx_strand_id
1 'polypeptide(L)'
;MMSTCDGDKVIHPIVVIKVDGVECRALVDSGASSKLLDSLGKKPTEVKYKKVEMLMASTTTRMEIHNSTISSRSGDYELEVDLIKVNKGTLLEVENPQYKELIESYSHLKGVKMDDYDTKPYLP
;
A
#
# COMPACT_ATOMS: atom_id res chain seq x y z
N MET A 1 9.11 -4.67 20.06
CA MET A 1 9.77 -3.56 19.35
C MET A 1 10.09 -2.51 20.41
N MET A 2 11.37 -2.38 20.82
CA MET A 2 11.74 -1.38 21.83
C MET A 2 12.23 -0.14 21.09
N SER A 3 11.48 0.95 21.20
CA SER A 3 12.00 2.29 20.98
C SER A 3 12.34 2.85 22.35
N THR A 4 13.61 3.12 22.63
CA THR A 4 14.03 3.71 23.90
C THR A 4 14.06 5.23 23.76
N CYS A 5 13.24 5.90 24.56
CA CYS A 5 13.21 7.35 24.64
C CYS A 5 14.30 7.81 25.60
N ASP A 6 15.41 8.33 25.08
CA ASP A 6 16.30 9.18 25.86
C ASP A 6 16.41 10.52 25.11
N GLY A 7 15.64 11.51 25.57
CA GLY A 7 15.55 12.88 25.04
C GLY A 7 15.19 13.00 23.54
N ASP A 8 13.90 13.20 23.22
CA ASP A 8 13.32 13.60 21.91
C ASP A 8 13.78 12.89 20.62
N LYS A 9 14.70 11.93 20.69
CA LYS A 9 15.27 11.21 19.56
C LYS A 9 14.76 9.79 19.54
N VAL A 10 13.87 9.52 18.60
CA VAL A 10 13.40 8.17 18.29
C VAL A 10 14.50 7.42 17.55
N ILE A 11 14.99 6.32 18.12
CA ILE A 11 15.86 5.39 17.41
C ILE A 11 14.99 4.40 16.65
N HIS A 12 15.16 4.38 15.33
CA HIS A 12 14.46 3.45 14.45
C HIS A 12 15.30 2.19 14.21
N PRO A 13 14.70 0.99 14.20
CA PRO A 13 15.43 -0.25 13.95
C PRO A 13 15.80 -0.33 12.46
N ILE A 14 17.01 0.10 12.13
CA ILE A 14 17.56 0.06 10.77
C ILE A 14 18.62 -1.04 10.69
N VAL A 15 18.48 -1.94 9.71
CA VAL A 15 19.45 -3.02 9.42
C VAL A 15 20.05 -2.84 8.04
N VAL A 16 21.30 -3.29 7.86
CA VAL A 16 21.96 -3.32 6.55
C VAL A 16 21.83 -4.72 5.98
N ILE A 17 21.21 -4.84 4.81
CA ILE A 17 20.93 -6.10 4.12
C ILE A 17 21.24 -5.96 2.63
N LYS A 18 21.31 -7.07 1.92
CA LYS A 18 21.33 -7.10 0.45
C LYS A 18 19.98 -7.59 -0.06
N VAL A 19 19.44 -6.92 -1.07
CA VAL A 19 18.25 -7.39 -1.81
C VAL A 19 18.70 -7.66 -3.24
N ASP A 20 18.64 -8.92 -3.66
CA ASP A 20 19.21 -9.41 -4.92
C ASP A 20 20.66 -8.94 -5.14
N GLY A 21 21.45 -8.93 -4.07
CA GLY A 21 22.85 -8.49 -4.08
C GLY A 21 23.06 -6.97 -3.94
N VAL A 22 22.01 -6.15 -4.01
CA VAL A 22 22.10 -4.69 -3.81
C VAL A 22 22.06 -4.36 -2.32
N GLU A 23 23.15 -3.78 -1.78
CA GLU A 23 23.21 -3.37 -0.38
C GLU A 23 22.26 -2.19 -0.12
N CYS A 24 21.41 -2.31 0.89
CA CYS A 24 20.47 -1.26 1.29
C CYS A 24 20.30 -1.20 2.81
N ARG A 25 19.82 -0.06 3.29
CA ARG A 25 19.39 0.13 4.69
C ARG A 25 17.89 -0.07 4.76
N ALA A 26 17.46 -1.11 5.47
CA ALA A 26 16.05 -1.43 5.65
C ALA A 26 15.59 -1.00 7.04
N LEU A 27 14.50 -0.24 7.07
CA LEU A 27 13.77 0.05 8.30
C LEU A 27 12.85 -1.13 8.61
N VAL A 28 12.94 -1.69 9.81
CA VAL A 28 12.03 -2.74 10.29
C VAL A 28 10.75 -2.06 10.81
N ASP A 29 9.82 -1.78 9.91
CA ASP A 29 8.54 -1.16 10.19
C ASP A 29 7.39 -1.96 9.55
N SER A 30 6.23 -1.92 10.20
CA SER A 30 4.96 -2.42 9.68
C SER A 30 4.43 -1.60 8.49
N GLY A 31 4.93 -0.37 8.27
CA GLY A 31 4.57 0.51 7.16
C GLY A 31 5.68 0.63 6.09
N ALA A 32 5.64 -0.20 5.05
CA ALA A 32 6.67 -0.18 4.00
C ALA A 32 6.42 0.88 2.89
N SER A 33 7.49 1.46 2.35
CA SER A 33 7.46 2.34 1.16
C SER A 33 8.29 1.74 0.00
N SER A 34 7.84 1.95 -1.24
CA SER A 34 8.20 1.12 -2.41
C SER A 34 9.45 1.55 -3.19
N LYS A 35 10.29 2.45 -2.68
CA LYS A 35 11.39 3.06 -3.48
C LYS A 35 12.44 2.06 -3.98
N LEU A 36 12.66 0.97 -3.26
CA LEU A 36 13.68 -0.04 -3.61
C LEU A 36 13.31 -0.81 -4.89
N LEU A 37 12.04 -1.15 -5.08
CA LEU A 37 11.56 -1.91 -6.23
C LEU A 37 11.85 -1.22 -7.57
N ASP A 38 11.70 0.10 -7.63
CA ASP A 38 11.96 0.87 -8.86
C ASP A 38 13.44 0.82 -9.25
N SER A 39 14.35 0.77 -8.26
CA SER A 39 15.80 0.69 -8.50
C SER A 39 16.29 -0.69 -8.93
N LEU A 40 15.56 -1.76 -8.58
CA LEU A 40 15.91 -3.13 -8.94
C LEU A 40 15.56 -3.45 -10.40
N GLY A 41 14.67 -2.67 -11.04
CA GLY A 41 14.30 -2.85 -12.45
C GLY A 41 13.64 -4.20 -12.77
N LYS A 42 13.15 -4.92 -11.76
CA LYS A 42 12.58 -6.27 -11.91
C LYS A 42 11.17 -6.20 -12.49
N LYS A 43 10.88 -7.13 -13.40
CA LYS A 43 9.49 -7.36 -13.84
C LYS A 43 8.73 -8.11 -12.73
N PRO A 44 7.42 -7.88 -12.59
CA PRO A 44 6.61 -8.64 -11.65
C PRO A 44 6.54 -10.11 -12.07
N THR A 45 6.68 -11.01 -11.10
CA THR A 45 6.45 -12.44 -11.29
C THR A 45 4.96 -12.73 -11.35
N GLU A 46 4.18 -12.02 -10.54
CA GLU A 46 2.74 -12.18 -10.44
C GLU A 46 2.06 -10.81 -10.29
N VAL A 47 0.86 -10.68 -10.85
CA VAL A 47 0.00 -9.51 -10.67
C VAL A 47 -1.31 -9.98 -10.06
N LYS A 48 -1.63 -9.48 -8.87
CA LYS A 48 -2.92 -9.72 -8.21
C LYS A 48 -3.76 -8.44 -8.21
N TYR A 49 -5.07 -8.62 -8.21
CA TYR A 49 -6.01 -7.55 -7.96
C TYR A 49 -6.70 -7.84 -6.64
N LYS A 50 -6.57 -6.93 -5.68
CA LYS A 50 -7.18 -7.10 -4.36
C LYS A 50 -8.14 -5.96 -4.10
N LYS A 51 -9.35 -6.32 -3.66
CA LYS A 51 -10.30 -5.36 -3.12
C LYS A 51 -9.76 -4.85 -1.77
N VAL A 52 -9.57 -3.54 -1.67
CA VAL A 52 -9.14 -2.83 -0.48
C VAL A 52 -10.32 -1.98 -0.03
N GLU A 53 -10.73 -2.19 1.22
CA GLU A 53 -11.75 -1.37 1.86
C GLU A 53 -11.10 -0.07 2.34
N MET A 54 -11.67 1.06 1.95
CA MET A 54 -11.30 2.40 2.41
C MET A 54 -12.48 2.98 3.21
N LEU A 55 -12.26 4.13 3.87
CA LEU A 55 -13.28 4.71 4.76
C LEU A 55 -14.62 4.99 4.06
N MET A 56 -14.60 5.42 2.80
CA MET A 56 -15.80 5.83 2.06
C MET A 56 -16.19 4.88 0.92
N ALA A 57 -15.28 4.01 0.47
CA ALA A 57 -15.53 3.10 -0.64
C ALA A 57 -14.57 1.91 -0.59
N SER A 58 -14.83 0.91 -1.40
CA SER A 58 -13.83 -0.12 -1.70
C SER A 58 -13.23 0.10 -3.07
N THR A 59 -11.91 -0.03 -3.20
CA THR A 59 -11.22 0.03 -4.50
C THR A 59 -10.54 -1.29 -4.80
N THR A 60 -10.51 -1.69 -6.07
CA THR A 60 -9.70 -2.85 -6.50
C THR A 60 -8.33 -2.36 -6.91
N THR A 61 -7.31 -2.66 -6.11
CA THR A 61 -5.94 -2.22 -6.37
C THR A 61 -5.12 -3.33 -7.02
N ARG A 62 -4.37 -2.95 -8.06
CA ARG A 62 -3.35 -3.80 -8.69
C ARG A 62 -2.12 -3.91 -7.79
N MET A 63 -1.79 -5.12 -7.41
CA MET A 63 -0.62 -5.49 -6.62
C MET A 63 0.36 -6.26 -7.51
N GLU A 64 1.55 -5.70 -7.69
CA GLU A 64 2.65 -6.35 -8.40
C GLU A 64 3.53 -7.08 -7.38
N ILE A 65 3.73 -8.38 -7.58
CA ILE A 65 4.53 -9.24 -6.71
C ILE A 65 5.84 -9.58 -7.44
N HIS A 66 6.95 -9.40 -6.75
CA HIS A 66 8.29 -9.66 -7.26
C HIS A 66 9.05 -10.56 -6.28
N ASN A 67 9.34 -11.79 -6.70
CA ASN A 67 10.18 -12.70 -5.94
C ASN A 67 11.60 -12.15 -5.87
N SER A 68 12.17 -12.06 -4.69
CA SER A 68 13.51 -11.54 -4.46
C SER A 68 14.20 -12.30 -3.33
N THR A 69 15.51 -12.21 -3.29
CA THR A 69 16.30 -12.81 -2.21
C THR A 69 16.86 -11.69 -1.34
N ILE A 70 16.55 -11.75 -0.05
CA ILE A 70 17.23 -10.94 0.96
C ILE A 70 18.38 -11.76 1.51
N SER A 71 19.57 -11.17 1.57
CA SER A 71 20.72 -11.78 2.23
C SER A 71 21.34 -10.87 3.28
N SER A 72 22.01 -11.49 4.24
CA SER A 72 22.85 -10.78 5.19
C SER A 72 23.96 -10.04 4.45
N ARG A 73 24.57 -9.05 5.10
CA ARG A 73 25.69 -8.32 4.50
C ARG A 73 26.86 -9.24 4.12
N SER A 74 27.16 -10.23 4.95
CA SER A 74 28.16 -11.28 4.73
C SER A 74 27.76 -12.29 3.65
N GLY A 75 26.46 -12.50 3.43
CA GLY A 75 25.93 -13.54 2.53
C GLY A 75 25.89 -14.93 3.16
N ASP A 76 26.10 -15.03 4.48
CA ASP A 76 26.00 -16.29 5.25
C ASP A 76 24.56 -16.73 5.53
N TYR A 77 23.58 -15.88 5.25
CA TYR A 77 22.17 -16.16 5.39
C TYR A 77 21.40 -15.52 4.24
N GLU A 78 20.45 -16.28 3.68
CA GLU A 78 19.55 -15.83 2.63
C GLU A 78 18.11 -16.22 2.94
N LEU A 79 17.17 -15.41 2.48
CA LEU A 79 15.74 -15.61 2.63
C LEU A 79 15.04 -15.18 1.33
N GLU A 80 14.27 -16.09 0.75
CA GLU A 80 13.37 -15.75 -0.34
C GLU A 80 12.15 -15.00 0.20
N VAL A 81 11.82 -13.89 -0.46
CA VAL A 81 10.72 -13.01 -0.07
C VAL A 81 9.95 -12.52 -1.29
N ASP A 82 8.70 -12.16 -1.06
CA ASP A 82 7.89 -11.45 -2.04
C ASP A 82 7.91 -9.95 -1.73
N LEU A 83 8.41 -9.16 -2.69
CA LEU A 83 8.30 -7.71 -2.66
C LEU A 83 6.97 -7.32 -3.32
N ILE A 84 6.13 -6.60 -2.59
CA ILE A 84 4.81 -6.19 -3.07
C ILE A 84 4.84 -4.70 -3.39
N LYS A 85 4.59 -4.36 -4.65
CA LYS A 85 4.37 -2.98 -5.10
C LYS A 85 2.87 -2.73 -5.24
N VAL A 86 2.40 -1.72 -4.49
CA VAL A 86 1.01 -1.26 -4.51
C VAL A 86 1.00 0.16 -5.06
N ASN A 87 0.18 0.43 -6.08
CA ASN A 87 -0.01 1.79 -6.58
C ASN A 87 -0.81 2.60 -5.54
N LYS A 88 -0.15 3.52 -4.84
CA LYS A 88 -0.79 4.37 -3.82
C LYS A 88 -1.67 5.48 -4.41
N GLY A 89 -1.47 5.87 -5.68
CA GLY A 89 -2.28 6.92 -6.31
C GLY A 89 -3.76 6.55 -6.38
N THR A 90 -4.07 5.27 -6.63
CA THR A 90 -5.44 4.74 -6.68
C THR A 90 -6.08 4.50 -5.30
N LEU A 91 -5.36 4.76 -4.20
CA LEU A 91 -5.86 4.66 -2.82
C LEU A 91 -6.28 6.03 -2.24
N LEU A 92 -6.03 7.12 -2.97
CA LEU A 92 -6.31 8.50 -2.54
C LEU A 92 -7.54 9.09 -3.22
N GLU A 93 -8.17 8.35 -4.13
CA GLU A 93 -9.37 8.76 -4.84
C GLU A 93 -10.35 7.59 -4.87
N VAL A 94 -11.62 7.86 -4.56
CA VAL A 94 -12.69 6.87 -4.55
C VAL A 94 -13.66 7.13 -5.70
N GLU A 95 -14.20 6.08 -6.32
CA GLU A 95 -15.30 6.26 -7.27
C GLU A 95 -16.48 6.92 -6.56
N ASN A 96 -17.04 7.95 -7.19
CA ASN A 96 -18.21 8.61 -6.66
C ASN A 96 -19.42 7.67 -6.79
N PRO A 97 -20.05 7.26 -5.68
CA PRO A 97 -21.17 6.32 -5.70
C PRO A 97 -22.46 6.90 -6.30
N GLN A 98 -22.51 8.21 -6.58
CA GLN A 98 -23.68 8.87 -7.18
C GLN A 98 -24.92 8.67 -6.28
N TYR A 99 -24.82 9.15 -5.04
CA TYR A 99 -25.80 8.88 -3.98
C TYR A 99 -27.22 9.31 -4.35
N LYS A 100 -27.36 10.40 -5.12
CA LYS A 100 -28.66 10.90 -5.56
C LYS A 100 -29.38 9.84 -6.40
N GLU A 101 -28.68 9.28 -7.38
CA GLU A 101 -29.17 8.23 -8.27
C GLU A 101 -29.50 6.96 -7.49
N LEU A 102 -28.66 6.58 -6.52
CA LEU A 102 -28.91 5.42 -5.67
C LEU A 102 -30.17 5.60 -4.82
N ILE A 103 -30.35 6.75 -4.18
CA ILE A 103 -31.51 7.06 -3.33
C ILE A 103 -32.80 7.09 -4.16
N GLU A 104 -32.75 7.62 -5.38
CA GLU A 104 -33.88 7.63 -6.32
C GLU A 104 -34.22 6.21 -6.83
N SER A 105 -33.21 5.35 -7.01
CA SER A 105 -33.36 4.02 -7.61
C SER A 105 -33.81 2.94 -6.63
N TYR A 106 -33.44 3.06 -5.34
CA TYR A 106 -33.68 2.02 -4.35
C TYR A 106 -34.80 2.38 -3.38
N SER A 107 -35.89 1.60 -3.41
CA SER A 107 -37.07 1.82 -2.54
C SER A 107 -36.78 1.80 -1.04
N HIS A 108 -35.77 1.02 -0.62
CA HIS A 108 -35.34 0.94 0.78
C HIS A 108 -34.55 2.17 1.25
N LEU A 109 -34.12 3.04 0.33
CA LEU A 109 -33.46 4.32 0.63
C LEU A 109 -34.45 5.49 0.67
N LYS A 110 -35.75 5.24 0.51
CA LYS A 110 -36.78 6.29 0.54
C LYS A 110 -36.78 7.02 1.88
N GLY A 111 -36.53 8.33 1.84
CA GLY A 111 -36.47 9.21 3.02
C GLY A 111 -35.05 9.49 3.52
N VAL A 112 -34.03 8.82 2.97
CA VAL A 112 -32.63 9.19 3.18
C VAL A 112 -32.39 10.58 2.57
N LYS A 113 -31.74 11.46 3.33
CA LYS A 113 -31.26 12.76 2.86
C LYS A 113 -29.74 12.76 2.92
N MET A 114 -29.11 13.13 1.80
CA MET A 114 -27.69 13.41 1.74
C MET A 114 -27.48 14.84 1.27
N ASP A 115 -26.51 15.50 1.89
CA ASP A 115 -26.05 16.85 1.53
C ASP A 115 -24.82 16.80 0.60
N ASP A 116 -24.50 15.60 0.10
CA ASP A 116 -23.47 15.38 -0.92
C ASP A 116 -24.10 15.38 -2.31
N TYR A 117 -23.71 16.36 -3.12
CA TYR A 117 -24.17 16.57 -4.49
C TYR A 117 -22.98 16.65 -5.46
N ASP A 118 -21.79 16.17 -5.07
CA ASP A 118 -20.64 16.20 -5.96
C ASP A 118 -20.91 15.27 -7.16
N THR A 119 -20.66 15.77 -8.37
CA THR A 119 -20.87 15.06 -9.65
C THR A 119 -19.57 14.58 -10.27
N LYS A 120 -18.42 14.80 -9.63
CA LYS A 120 -17.13 14.30 -10.13
C LYS A 120 -17.17 12.78 -10.20
N PRO A 121 -16.51 12.17 -11.19
CA PRO A 121 -16.40 10.72 -11.28
C PRO A 121 -15.60 10.12 -10.11
N TYR A 122 -14.67 10.88 -9.54
CA TYR A 122 -13.83 10.50 -8.42
C TYR A 122 -13.85 11.58 -7.33
N LEU A 123 -13.90 11.14 -6.08
CA LEU A 123 -13.84 11.99 -4.88
C LEU A 123 -12.48 11.78 -4.19
N PRO A 124 -11.89 12.84 -3.60
CA PRO A 124 -10.68 12.71 -2.79
C PRO A 124 -10.91 11.95 -1.48
#